data_AF-A0A958UW46-F1
#
_entry.id   AF-A0A958UW46-F1
#
_cell.length_a   1.000
_cell.length_b   1.000
_cell.length_c   1.000
_cell.angle_alpha   90.00
_cell.angle_beta   90.00
_cell.angle_gamma   90.00
#
_symmetry.space_group_name_H-M   'P 1'
#
loop_
_entity.id
_entity.type
_entity.pdbx_description
1 polymer ?
#
loop_
_entity_poly.entity_id
_entity_poly.type
_entity_poly.pdbx_seq_one_letter_code
_entity_poly.pdbx_strand_id
1 'polypeptide(L)' 'GAERFFHFKHRLNKALNYKLLLGHGSLLVMKGEMQHFWLHQLPKTKQTLGERINLTFRSIN' A
#
# COMPACT_ATOMS: atom_id res chain seq x y z
N GLY A 1 -2.66 15.63 -0.53
CA GLY A 1 -1.75 14.92 0.40
C GLY A 1 -0.55 14.41 -0.37
N ALA A 2 0.61 14.31 0.27
CA ALA A 2 1.86 13.93 -0.40
C ALA A 2 1.85 12.50 -0.96
N GLU A 3 2.66 12.27 -1.97
CA GLU A 3 2.79 10.96 -2.61
C GLU A 3 3.57 9.98 -1.73
N ARG A 4 3.18 8.70 -1.76
CA ARG A 4 3.87 7.63 -1.04
C ARG A 4 3.88 6.35 -1.86
N PHE A 5 5.01 5.66 -1.85
CA PHE A 5 5.03 4.29 -2.34
C PHE A 5 4.30 3.38 -1.38
N PHE A 6 3.42 2.55 -1.93
CA PHE A 6 2.78 1.45 -1.25
C PHE A 6 3.44 0.16 -1.72
N HIS A 7 4.05 -0.56 -0.80
CA HIS A 7 4.82 -1.76 -1.10
C HIS A 7 3.95 -3.00 -0.90
N PHE A 8 4.06 -3.94 -1.83
CA PHE A 8 3.50 -5.27 -1.74
C PHE A 8 4.63 -6.30 -1.77
N LYS A 9 4.58 -7.27 -0.86
CA LYS A 9 5.49 -8.41 -0.82
C LYS A 9 4.70 -9.68 -0.65
N HIS A 10 4.89 -10.64 -1.54
CA HIS A 10 4.25 -11.94 -1.40
C HIS A 10 4.82 -12.68 -0.17
N ARG A 11 3.96 -13.36 0.60
CA ARG A 11 4.35 -14.04 1.85
C ARG A 11 5.32 -15.19 1.62
N LEU A 12 5.06 -16.02 0.60
CA LEU A 12 5.85 -17.22 0.29
C LEU A 12 6.95 -16.97 -0.75
N ASN A 13 6.59 -16.43 -1.92
CA ASN A 13 7.54 -16.13 -2.98
C ASN A 13 8.27 -14.79 -2.75
N LYS A 14 9.50 -14.86 -2.25
CA LYS A 14 10.33 -13.67 -1.96
C LYS A 14 10.75 -12.88 -3.21
N ALA A 15 10.66 -13.44 -4.41
CA ALA A 15 10.97 -12.72 -5.66
C ALA A 15 9.85 -11.77 -6.06
N LEU A 16 8.60 -12.02 -5.61
CA LEU A 16 7.44 -11.21 -5.94
C LEU A 16 7.33 -10.01 -5.01
N ASN A 17 7.83 -8.86 -5.48
CA ASN A 17 7.74 -7.57 -4.80
C ASN A 17 7.28 -6.50 -5.79
N TYR A 18 6.33 -5.67 -5.37
CA TYR A 18 5.77 -4.61 -6.20
C TYR A 18 5.69 -3.32 -5.39
N LYS A 19 5.84 -2.19 -6.08
CA LYS A 19 5.68 -0.86 -5.50
C LYS A 19 4.73 -0.07 -6.36
N LEU A 20 3.74 0.57 -5.73
CA LEU A 20 2.78 1.44 -6.38
C LEU A 20 2.93 2.85 -5.81
N LEU A 21 3.14 3.86 -6.66
CA LEU A 21 3.14 5.25 -6.20
C LEU A 21 1.70 5.74 -6.06
N LEU A 22 1.29 6.07 -4.84
CA LEU A 22 -0.03 6.62 -4.56
C LEU A 22 0.01 8.14 -4.56
N GLY A 23 -0.51 8.75 -5.63
CA GLY A 23 -0.71 10.19 -5.77
C GLY A 23 -1.82 10.74 -4.86
N HIS A 24 -2.07 12.04 -4.93
CA HIS A 24 -3.23 12.66 -4.28
C HIS A 24 -4.54 12.22 -4.95
N GLY A 25 -5.58 11.94 -4.16
CA GLY A 25 -6.89 11.54 -4.67
C GLY A 25 -6.95 10.13 -5.26
N SER A 26 -5.85 9.37 -5.21
CA SER A 26 -5.81 7.99 -5.70
C SER A 26 -6.67 7.07 -4.83
N LEU A 27 -7.38 6.14 -5.49
CA LEU A 27 -8.12 5.05 -4.86
C LEU A 27 -7.42 3.73 -5.17
N LEU A 28 -7.03 3.02 -4.11
CA LEU A 28 -6.48 1.66 -4.21
C LEU A 28 -7.53 0.64 -3.76
N VAL A 29 -7.95 -0.22 -4.68
CA VAL A 29 -8.88 -1.33 -4.39
C VAL A 29 -8.07 -2.60 -4.15
N MET A 30 -8.09 -3.10 -2.91
CA MET A 30 -7.56 -4.42 -2.56
C MET A 30 -8.71 -5.41 -2.41
N LYS A 31 -8.75 -6.45 -3.25
CA LYS A 31 -9.82 -7.46 -3.29
C LYS A 31 -9.29 -8.88 -3.48
N GLY A 32 -10.16 -9.86 -3.30
CA GLY A 32 -9.85 -11.28 -3.45
C GLY A 32 -8.74 -11.72 -2.50
N GLU A 33 -7.85 -12.57 -2.99
CA GLU A 33 -6.81 -13.24 -2.20
C GLU A 33 -5.62 -12.34 -1.80
N MET A 34 -5.67 -11.04 -2.10
CA MET A 34 -4.56 -10.12 -1.85
C MET A 34 -4.20 -10.05 -0.36
N GLN A 35 -5.20 -10.00 0.52
CA GLN A 35 -4.96 -9.93 1.97
C GLN A 35 -4.37 -11.22 2.55
N HIS A 36 -4.70 -12.36 1.96
CA HIS A 36 -4.18 -13.67 2.36
C HIS A 36 -2.72 -13.84 1.95
N PHE A 37 -2.36 -13.54 0.70
CA PHE A 37 -1.02 -13.85 0.17
C PHE A 37 -0.01 -12.71 0.21
N TRP A 38 -0.45 -11.47 0.38
CA TRP A 38 0.42 -10.30 0.29
C TRP A 38 0.50 -9.53 1.60
N LEU A 39 1.73 -9.21 1.98
CA LEU A 39 2.03 -8.17 2.95
C LEU A 39 2.02 -6.83 2.22
N HIS A 40 1.42 -5.82 2.85
CA HIS A 40 1.39 -4.47 2.30
C HIS A 40 1.80 -3.43 3.35
N GLN A 41 2.54 -2.41 2.93
CA GLN A 41 3.00 -1.35 3.83
C GLN A 41 3.26 -0.03 3.12
N LEU A 42 3.13 1.08 3.85
CA LEU A 42 3.82 2.33 3.52
C LEU A 42 5.16 2.33 4.25
N PRO A 43 6.30 2.08 3.57
CA PRO A 43 7.59 2.07 4.23
C PRO A 43 7.93 3.46 4.80
N LYS A 44 8.65 3.48 5.92
CA LYS A 44 9.26 4.71 6.42
C LYS A 44 10.31 5.18 5.41
N THR A 45 10.37 6.49 5.18
CA THR A 45 11.40 7.11 4.35
C THR A 45 12.18 8.11 5.18
N LYS A 46 13.48 8.25 4.89
CA LYS A 46 14.32 9.32 5.42
C LYS A 46 14.17 10.62 4.65
N GLN A 47 13.55 10.56 3.46
CA GLN A 47 13.30 11.75 2.65
C GLN A 47 12.23 12.61 3.31
N THR A 48 12.46 13.93 3.33
CA THR A 48 11.47 14.89 3.79
C THR A 48 10.35 14.96 2.77
N LEU A 49 9.19 14.40 3.12
CA LEU A 49 7.99 14.41 2.29
C LEU A 49 6.86 15.06 3.08
N GLY A 50 5.95 15.75 2.38
CA GLY A 50 4.77 16.36 3.00
C GLY A 50 3.83 15.35 3.67
N GLU A 51 2.85 15.85 4.43
CA GLU A 51 1.91 15.01 5.16
C GLU A 51 0.90 14.30 4.24
N ARG A 52 0.42 13.13 4.69
CA ARG A 52 -0.60 12.34 3.98
C ARG A 52 -1.56 11.70 4.98
N ILE A 53 -2.85 11.90 4.77
CA ILE A 53 -3.93 11.17 5.44
C ILE A 53 -4.38 10.06 4.49
N ASN A 54 -4.56 8.84 5.01
CA ASN A 54 -5.06 7.69 4.26
C ASN A 54 -6.34 7.17 4.92
N LEU A 55 -7.42 7.05 4.15
CA LEU A 55 -8.69 6.49 4.59
C LEU A 55 -8.80 5.06 4.06
N THR A 56 -8.92 4.09 4.97
CA THR A 56 -9.10 2.68 4.61
C THR A 56 -10.51 2.25 4.99
N PHE A 57 -11.35 2.05 3.98
CA PHE A 57 -12.69 1.52 4.17
C PHE A 57 -12.66 -0.01 4.15
N ARG A 58 -13.50 -0.63 4.98
CA ARG A 58 -13.67 -2.09 5.06
C ARG A 58 -15.15 -2.40 5.17
N SER A 59 -15.60 -3.42 4.45
CA SER A 59 -16.89 -4.06 4.74
C SER A 59 -16.66 -5.04 5.87
N ILE A 60 -17.36 -4.85 6.99
CA ILE A 60 -17.36 -5.78 8.12
C ILE A 60 -18.75 -6.41 8.11
N ASN A 61 -18.82 -7.70 7.81
CA ASN A 61 -20.04 -8.50 7.92
C ASN A 61 -19.95 -9.39 9.15
#